data_AF-A0A961WBE2-F1
#
_entry.id   AF-A0A961WBE2-F1
#
_cell.length_a   1.000
_cell.length_b   1.000
_cell.length_c   1.000
_cell.angle_alpha   90.00
_cell.angle_beta   90.00
_cell.angle_gamma   90.00
#
_symmetry.space_group_name_H-M   'P 1'
#
loop_
_entity.id
_entity.type
_entity.pdbx_description
1 polymer ?
#
loop_
_entity_poly.entity_id
_entity_poly.type
_entity_poly.pdbx_seq_one_letter_code
_entity_poly.pdbx_strand_id
1 'polypeptide(L)'
;MSSVHTKFIALLTCVALTGACDNDDGPSTDGDSASAGETAGDGDGDGDGDSGDSGDSGSSDSGDSGDGDGDGDGDGDGDSGDGDGDGDGDGDSPIDLPGMLYNYANPDLPDHFRVPAVENLDNTPADNPVTDAGATLGRVLFYETALSQNESIACASCHEQSTGFSDVVALSEGFDGGHTG
;
A
#
# COMPACT_ATOMS: atom_id res chain seq x y z
N MET A 1 6.42 -34.74 55.25
CA MET A 1 5.51 -34.49 56.40
C MET A 1 5.37 -32.97 56.50
N SER A 2 4.66 -32.36 55.55
CA SER A 2 3.26 -31.92 55.66
C SER A 2 3.13 -30.54 56.32
N SER A 3 2.95 -29.49 55.51
CA SER A 3 2.05 -28.39 55.86
C SER A 3 1.62 -27.60 54.61
N VAL A 4 1.05 -28.31 53.64
CA VAL A 4 0.09 -27.76 52.67
C VAL A 4 -1.29 -27.91 53.30
N HIS A 5 -1.72 -26.94 54.12
CA HIS A 5 -3.07 -26.93 54.71
C HIS A 5 -3.48 -25.54 55.25
N THR A 6 -3.62 -24.57 54.35
CA THR A 6 -4.64 -23.51 54.55
C THR A 6 -5.47 -23.47 53.28
N LYS A 7 -6.32 -24.49 53.18
CA LYS A 7 -7.33 -24.68 52.15
C LYS A 7 -8.54 -23.78 52.41
N PHE A 8 -9.14 -23.31 51.33
CA PHE A 8 -10.58 -23.36 51.05
C PHE A 8 -11.53 -22.99 52.20
N ILE A 9 -12.03 -21.76 52.18
CA ILE A 9 -13.38 -21.27 52.50
C ILE A 9 -13.35 -19.83 51.92
N ALA A 10 -14.15 -19.36 50.97
CA ALA A 10 -15.51 -19.71 50.58
C ALA A 10 -15.72 -19.53 49.07
N LEU A 11 -16.10 -20.63 48.41
CA LEU A 11 -17.16 -20.62 47.39
C LEU A 11 -18.40 -20.01 48.05
N LEU A 12 -19.04 -18.98 47.48
CA LEU A 12 -20.51 -18.85 47.34
C LEU A 12 -20.93 -17.42 46.90
N THR A 13 -20.85 -17.11 45.60
CA THR A 13 -21.79 -16.20 44.93
C THR A 13 -21.91 -16.60 43.46
N CYS A 14 -22.66 -17.67 43.22
CA CYS A 14 -23.23 -17.98 41.92
C CYS A 14 -24.72 -18.25 42.18
N VAL A 15 -25.60 -17.52 41.48
CA VAL A 15 -27.07 -17.59 41.31
C VAL A 15 -27.54 -16.13 41.30
N ALA A 16 -28.31 -15.59 40.34
CA ALA A 16 -28.76 -15.93 39.00
C ALA A 16 -29.62 -14.71 38.57
N LEU A 17 -29.62 -14.34 37.29
CA LEU A 17 -30.76 -13.79 36.52
C LEU A 17 -30.22 -13.44 35.11
N THR A 18 -30.23 -14.40 34.18
CA THR A 18 -31.26 -14.55 33.13
C THR A 18 -31.40 -13.33 32.23
N GLY A 19 -31.00 -13.48 30.97
CA GLY A 19 -31.24 -12.49 29.92
C GLY A 19 -30.63 -12.88 28.57
N ALA A 20 -30.74 -14.16 28.18
CA ALA A 20 -30.68 -14.53 26.77
C ALA A 20 -32.13 -14.54 26.27
N CYS A 21 -32.42 -13.67 25.30
CA CYS A 21 -33.54 -13.83 24.40
C CYS A 21 -33.09 -13.39 23.02
N ASP A 22 -32.74 -14.40 22.21
CA ASP A 22 -33.05 -14.50 20.78
C ASP A 22 -34.35 -13.75 20.41
N ASN A 23 -34.36 -13.13 19.23
CA ASN A 23 -35.55 -13.08 18.38
C ASN A 23 -35.11 -12.92 16.92
N ASP A 24 -35.17 -14.05 16.21
CA ASP A 24 -35.19 -14.21 14.77
C ASP A 24 -36.53 -13.73 14.15
N ASP A 25 -36.43 -13.26 12.90
CA ASP A 25 -37.40 -13.31 11.79
C ASP A 25 -38.86 -12.76 11.87
N GLY A 26 -39.05 -11.59 11.24
CA GLY A 26 -40.16 -11.23 10.30
C GLY A 26 -41.60 -11.08 10.84
N PRO A 27 -42.60 -10.67 10.01
CA PRO A 27 -42.58 -10.28 8.60
C PRO A 27 -43.17 -8.87 8.30
N SER A 28 -43.04 -8.48 7.03
CA SER A 28 -43.72 -7.37 6.34
C SER A 28 -45.24 -7.32 6.57
N THR A 29 -45.81 -6.11 6.63
CA THR A 29 -47.12 -5.81 6.03
C THR A 29 -47.20 -4.37 5.55
N ASP A 30 -47.63 -4.27 4.31
CA ASP A 30 -47.84 -3.14 3.43
C ASP A 30 -49.08 -2.29 3.77
N GLY A 31 -49.23 -1.16 3.07
CA GLY A 31 -50.53 -0.57 2.72
C GLY A 31 -50.67 0.91 3.08
N ASP A 32 -50.32 1.83 2.18
CA ASP A 32 -51.19 2.46 1.15
C ASP A 32 -52.06 3.58 1.73
N SER A 33 -51.94 4.87 1.37
CA SER A 33 -52.14 5.51 0.05
C SER A 33 -52.36 7.02 0.34
N ALA A 34 -52.14 8.04 -0.52
CA ALA A 34 -52.02 8.10 -1.98
C ALA A 34 -51.38 9.43 -2.45
N SER A 35 -50.92 9.40 -3.72
CA SER A 35 -51.00 10.45 -4.77
C SER A 35 -49.92 11.55 -4.80
N ALA A 36 -49.16 11.81 -5.88
CA ALA A 36 -49.09 11.25 -7.23
C ALA A 36 -47.77 11.65 -7.93
N GLY A 37 -47.32 10.85 -8.91
CA GLY A 37 -46.46 11.29 -10.01
C GLY A 37 -45.29 10.37 -10.40
N GLU A 38 -45.56 9.31 -11.15
CA GLU A 38 -44.59 8.51 -11.92
C GLU A 38 -44.00 9.37 -13.07
N THR A 39 -42.72 9.23 -13.49
CA THR A 39 -42.30 8.26 -14.52
C THR A 39 -40.82 7.87 -14.40
N ALA A 40 -40.55 6.59 -14.69
CA ALA A 40 -39.25 5.93 -14.76
C ALA A 40 -38.30 6.49 -15.83
N GLY A 41 -37.01 6.33 -15.57
CA GLY A 41 -35.93 6.45 -16.55
C GLY A 41 -34.76 5.58 -16.10
N ASP A 42 -34.64 4.39 -16.68
CA ASP A 42 -33.45 3.55 -16.63
C ASP A 42 -32.37 4.22 -17.49
N GLY A 43 -31.19 4.44 -16.92
CA GLY A 43 -30.05 5.03 -17.60
C GLY A 43 -28.79 4.23 -17.30
N ASP A 44 -28.47 3.31 -18.20
CA ASP A 44 -27.14 2.70 -18.31
C ASP A 44 -26.14 3.80 -18.69
N GLY A 45 -25.20 4.08 -17.78
CA GLY A 45 -24.16 5.08 -17.97
C GLY A 45 -22.79 4.41 -17.99
N ASP A 46 -22.36 3.98 -19.17
CA ASP A 46 -20.96 3.65 -19.47
C ASP A 46 -20.16 4.96 -19.45
N GLY A 47 -19.41 5.17 -18.37
CA GLY A 47 -18.52 6.31 -18.20
C GLY A 47 -17.09 5.96 -18.62
N ASP A 48 -16.83 5.92 -19.92
CA ASP A 48 -15.47 5.94 -20.47
C ASP A 48 -14.85 7.32 -20.25
N GLY A 49 -14.10 7.45 -19.16
CA GLY A 49 -13.27 8.62 -18.87
C GLY A 49 -11.95 8.56 -19.64
N ASP A 50 -12.00 8.81 -20.94
CA ASP A 50 -10.82 9.11 -21.76
C ASP A 50 -10.24 10.46 -21.31
N SER A 51 -8.99 10.44 -20.84
CA SER A 51 -8.29 11.64 -20.40
C SER A 51 -7.05 11.87 -21.28
N GLY A 52 -7.22 12.82 -22.20
CA GLY A 52 -6.17 13.79 -22.49
C GLY A 52 -5.11 13.36 -23.49
N ASP A 53 -5.53 13.19 -24.74
CA ASP A 53 -4.66 13.34 -25.91
C ASP A 53 -4.00 14.73 -25.89
N SER A 54 -2.68 14.71 -25.75
CA SER A 54 -1.79 15.87 -25.80
C SER A 54 -1.73 16.44 -27.21
N GLY A 55 -1.92 17.75 -27.33
CA GLY A 55 -1.96 18.45 -28.60
C GLY A 55 -0.75 18.21 -29.52
N ASP A 56 -1.04 17.68 -30.71
CA ASP A 56 -0.15 17.76 -31.86
C ASP A 56 -0.51 18.99 -32.70
N SER A 57 0.35 20.00 -32.64
CA SER A 57 0.31 21.15 -33.53
C SER A 57 1.18 20.88 -34.75
N GLY A 58 0.55 20.42 -35.82
CA GLY A 58 0.87 20.80 -37.19
C GLY A 58 2.14 20.21 -37.80
N SER A 59 1.95 19.19 -38.64
CA SER A 59 2.58 19.20 -39.95
C SER A 59 1.60 18.73 -41.01
N SER A 60 1.40 19.60 -41.98
CA SER A 60 0.85 19.28 -43.28
C SER A 60 1.66 18.16 -43.91
N ASP A 61 1.04 17.03 -44.24
CA ASP A 61 1.27 16.50 -45.58
C ASP A 61 0.09 15.70 -46.14
N SER A 62 0.00 15.90 -47.43
CA SER A 62 -0.96 15.44 -48.43
C SER A 62 -1.05 13.91 -48.47
N GLY A 63 -2.24 13.40 -48.77
CA GLY A 63 -2.52 11.97 -48.71
C GLY A 63 -1.70 11.08 -49.63
N ASP A 64 -1.73 9.79 -49.31
CA ASP A 64 -1.41 8.73 -50.24
C ASP A 64 -2.39 7.57 -50.03
N SER A 65 -3.09 7.23 -51.10
CA SER A 65 -3.95 6.06 -51.20
C SER A 65 -3.09 4.95 -51.77
N GLY A 66 -2.77 3.96 -50.95
CA GLY A 66 -1.97 2.82 -51.37
C GLY A 66 -2.42 1.55 -50.68
N ASP A 67 -3.40 0.89 -51.27
CA ASP A 67 -3.69 -0.52 -51.05
C ASP A 67 -2.43 -1.33 -51.44
N GLY A 68 -1.93 -2.13 -50.49
CA GLY A 68 -0.74 -2.95 -50.67
C GLY A 68 -0.85 -4.22 -49.85
N ASP A 69 -1.67 -5.16 -50.35
CA ASP A 69 -1.65 -6.56 -49.94
C ASP A 69 -0.30 -7.16 -50.32
N GLY A 70 0.62 -7.16 -49.35
CA GLY A 70 1.93 -7.78 -49.45
C GLY A 70 1.99 -9.03 -48.58
N ASP A 71 1.48 -10.15 -49.11
CA ASP A 71 1.75 -11.49 -48.60
C ASP A 71 3.25 -11.80 -48.79
N GLY A 72 4.03 -11.45 -47.77
CA GLY A 72 5.44 -11.79 -47.65
C GLY A 72 5.62 -12.98 -46.73
N ASP A 73 5.40 -14.19 -47.25
CA ASP A 73 5.85 -15.44 -46.63
C ASP A 73 7.39 -15.49 -46.67
N GLY A 74 8.00 -14.81 -45.70
CA GLY A 74 9.42 -14.88 -45.41
C GLY A 74 9.71 -16.02 -44.43
N ASP A 75 9.59 -17.25 -44.92
CA ASP A 75 10.16 -18.42 -44.25
C ASP A 75 11.69 -18.38 -44.41
N GLY A 76 12.36 -17.82 -43.41
CA GLY A 76 13.81 -17.94 -43.25
C GLY A 76 14.33 -17.06 -42.12
N ASP A 77 15.31 -17.43 -41.31
CA ASP A 77 16.14 -18.63 -41.23
C ASP A 77 16.76 -18.58 -39.83
N GLY A 78 16.82 -19.72 -39.13
CA GLY A 78 17.81 -19.91 -38.07
C GLY A 78 17.52 -19.20 -36.74
N ASP A 79 16.75 -19.88 -35.91
CA ASP A 79 17.00 -19.93 -34.46
C ASP A 79 18.47 -20.36 -34.26
N SER A 80 19.34 -19.36 -34.17
CA SER A 80 20.75 -19.50 -33.86
C SER A 80 20.97 -18.82 -32.53
N GLY A 81 20.40 -19.44 -31.50
CA GLY A 81 20.61 -19.06 -30.13
C GLY A 81 19.74 -17.87 -29.78
N ASP A 82 18.55 -18.21 -29.29
CA ASP A 82 18.09 -17.69 -28.01
C ASP A 82 19.17 -18.04 -26.96
N GLY A 83 20.32 -17.38 -27.07
CA GLY A 83 21.04 -16.96 -25.91
C GLY A 83 20.13 -15.95 -25.25
N ASP A 84 19.14 -16.49 -24.52
CA ASP A 84 18.63 -15.96 -23.27
C ASP A 84 19.85 -15.88 -22.34
N GLY A 85 20.82 -15.06 -22.74
CA GLY A 85 21.57 -14.28 -21.81
C GLY A 85 20.55 -13.34 -21.22
N ASP A 86 19.76 -13.90 -20.31
CA ASP A 86 19.34 -13.36 -19.04
C ASP A 86 20.62 -12.95 -18.28
N GLY A 87 21.48 -12.18 -18.93
CA GLY A 87 22.17 -11.11 -18.28
C GLY A 87 21.15 -9.99 -18.20
N ASP A 88 20.04 -10.19 -17.48
CA ASP A 88 19.91 -9.84 -16.06
C ASP A 88 21.25 -9.34 -15.49
N GLY A 89 21.84 -8.34 -16.14
CA GLY A 89 22.67 -7.35 -15.49
C GLY A 89 21.75 -6.49 -14.64
N ASP A 90 20.82 -7.12 -13.92
CA ASP A 90 20.06 -6.58 -12.84
C ASP A 90 21.16 -6.10 -11.90
N GLY A 91 21.36 -4.79 -11.86
CA GLY A 91 22.26 -4.12 -10.94
C GLY A 91 21.88 -4.34 -9.47
N ASP A 92 21.04 -5.33 -9.18
CA ASP A 92 20.59 -5.82 -7.89
C ASP A 92 21.76 -6.45 -7.13
N SER A 93 22.70 -5.59 -6.78
CA SER A 93 23.54 -5.82 -5.61
C SER A 93 22.57 -6.15 -4.46
N PRO A 94 22.69 -7.33 -3.83
CA PRO A 94 21.80 -7.71 -2.75
C PRO A 94 21.78 -6.62 -1.69
N ILE A 95 20.58 -6.17 -1.29
CA ILE A 95 20.40 -5.18 -0.23
C ILE A 95 21.19 -5.61 1.01
N ASP A 96 22.15 -4.80 1.42
CA ASP A 96 23.02 -5.10 2.55
C ASP A 96 22.30 -4.82 3.87
N LEU A 97 21.81 -5.87 4.52
CA LEU A 97 21.18 -5.79 5.82
C LEU A 97 22.20 -6.00 6.94
N PRO A 98 22.18 -5.18 8.00
CA PRO A 98 23.08 -5.38 9.12
C PRO A 98 22.75 -6.69 9.84
N GLY A 99 23.79 -7.49 10.14
CA GLY A 99 23.63 -8.76 10.85
C GLY A 99 23.17 -8.64 12.30
N MET A 100 23.23 -7.43 12.89
CA MET A 100 22.70 -7.12 14.21
C MET A 100 21.56 -6.12 14.09
N LEU A 101 20.40 -6.48 14.63
CA LEU A 101 19.21 -5.63 14.62
C LEU A 101 19.22 -4.68 15.82
N TYR A 102 18.69 -3.48 15.60
CA TYR A 102 18.41 -2.54 16.68
C TYR A 102 17.01 -2.80 17.25
N ASN A 103 16.81 -2.42 18.51
CA ASN A 103 15.51 -2.51 19.17
C ASN A 103 14.59 -1.37 18.67
N TYR A 104 13.70 -1.71 17.75
CA TYR A 104 12.65 -0.85 17.22
C TYR A 104 11.27 -1.23 17.72
N ALA A 105 11.02 -2.53 17.94
CA ALA A 105 9.72 -3.04 18.32
C ALA A 105 9.35 -2.68 19.78
N ASN A 106 10.33 -2.54 20.66
CA ASN A 106 10.07 -2.24 22.07
C ASN A 106 11.16 -1.32 22.67
N PRO A 107 11.26 -0.06 22.21
CA PRO A 107 12.27 0.85 22.71
C PRO A 107 12.13 1.09 24.22
N ASP A 108 13.26 1.26 24.89
CA ASP A 108 13.32 1.60 26.32
C ASP A 108 12.94 3.07 26.54
N LEU A 109 11.63 3.33 26.52
CA LEU A 109 11.08 4.67 26.73
C LEU A 109 11.02 5.02 28.24
N PRO A 110 11.37 6.27 28.62
CA PRO A 110 11.13 6.80 29.96
C PRO A 110 9.67 6.73 30.41
N ASP A 111 9.44 6.65 31.73
CA ASP A 111 8.10 6.49 32.31
C ASP A 111 7.09 7.57 31.90
N HIS A 112 7.54 8.79 31.60
CA HIS A 112 6.65 9.88 31.17
C HIS A 112 6.04 9.68 29.77
N PHE A 113 6.55 8.73 28.98
CA PHE A 113 5.93 8.29 27.73
C PHE A 113 4.96 7.11 27.93
N ARG A 114 5.00 6.43 29.09
CA ARG A 114 4.11 5.30 29.44
C ARG A 114 2.87 5.78 30.18
N VAL A 115 2.22 6.78 29.61
CA VAL A 115 0.99 7.37 30.15
C VAL A 115 -0.15 7.16 29.15
N PRO A 116 -1.40 6.96 29.60
CA PRO A 116 -2.51 6.71 28.68
C PRO A 116 -2.70 7.79 27.62
N ALA A 117 -2.33 9.04 27.92
CA ALA A 117 -2.41 10.14 26.96
C ALA A 117 -1.49 9.96 25.74
N VAL A 118 -0.37 9.25 25.88
CA VAL A 118 0.58 8.95 24.80
C VAL A 118 0.27 7.59 24.18
N GLU A 119 -0.02 6.57 24.98
CA GLU A 119 -0.32 5.22 24.48
C GLU A 119 -1.55 5.19 23.56
N ASN A 120 -2.57 6.02 23.84
CA ASN A 120 -3.75 6.14 22.99
C ASN A 120 -3.49 6.87 21.65
N LEU A 121 -2.29 7.41 21.43
CA LEU A 121 -1.87 8.01 20.16
C LEU A 121 -1.18 7.00 19.23
N ASP A 122 -1.02 5.75 19.65
CA ASP A 122 -0.46 4.71 18.80
C ASP A 122 -1.33 4.52 17.55
N ASN A 123 -0.72 4.81 16.40
CA ASN A 123 -1.34 4.71 15.08
C ASN A 123 -0.76 3.54 14.28
N THR A 124 -0.06 2.61 14.92
CA THR A 124 0.49 1.42 14.27
C THR A 124 -0.64 0.58 13.67
N PRO A 125 -0.66 0.36 12.35
CA PRO A 125 -1.68 -0.48 11.72
C PRO A 125 -1.61 -1.92 12.23
N ALA A 126 -2.78 -2.55 12.44
CA ALA A 126 -2.86 -3.90 12.97
C ALA A 126 -2.27 -4.96 12.01
N ASP A 127 -2.28 -4.69 10.71
CA ASP A 127 -1.75 -5.52 9.63
C ASP A 127 -0.25 -5.27 9.35
N ASN A 128 0.32 -4.19 9.90
CA ASN A 128 1.74 -3.87 9.77
C ASN A 128 2.37 -3.46 11.12
N PRO A 129 2.47 -4.39 12.08
CA PRO A 129 3.09 -4.11 13.37
C PRO A 129 4.60 -3.89 13.22
N VAL A 130 5.14 -2.96 14.02
CA VAL A 130 6.59 -2.70 14.05
C VAL A 130 7.35 -3.92 14.56
N THR A 131 8.36 -4.36 13.79
CA THR A 131 9.31 -5.39 14.20
C THR A 131 10.74 -4.88 14.03
N ASP A 132 11.70 -5.41 14.80
CA ASP A 132 13.11 -5.01 14.69
C ASP A 132 13.66 -5.24 13.27
N ALA A 133 13.30 -6.38 12.67
CA ALA A 133 13.70 -6.74 11.31
C ALA A 133 13.02 -5.85 10.26
N GLY A 134 11.70 -5.65 10.36
CA GLY A 134 10.94 -4.82 9.42
C GLY A 134 11.37 -3.35 9.45
N ALA A 135 11.57 -2.79 10.64
CA ALA A 135 12.07 -1.43 10.79
C ALA A 135 13.52 -1.28 10.29
N THR A 136 14.37 -2.30 10.51
CA THR A 136 15.73 -2.32 9.98
C THR A 136 15.73 -2.37 8.45
N LEU A 137 14.91 -3.22 7.85
CA LEU A 137 14.74 -3.30 6.39
C LEU A 137 14.24 -1.96 5.85
N GLY A 138 13.18 -1.40 6.43
CA GLY A 138 12.65 -0.09 6.02
C GLY A 138 13.69 1.02 6.08
N ARG A 139 14.54 1.04 7.12
CA ARG A 139 15.66 1.99 7.20
C ARG A 139 16.66 1.80 6.06
N VAL A 140 17.02 0.58 5.70
CA VAL A 140 17.96 0.35 4.60
C VAL A 140 17.34 0.78 3.27
N LEU A 141 16.10 0.36 2.99
CA LEU A 141 15.36 0.74 1.79
C LEU A 141 15.19 2.27 1.64
N PHE A 142 15.02 2.99 2.75
CA PHE A 142 14.92 4.45 2.75
C PHE A 142 16.15 5.16 2.15
N TYR A 143 17.32 4.52 2.23
CA TYR A 143 18.59 5.01 1.67
C TYR A 143 18.97 4.35 0.35
N GLU A 144 18.16 3.42 -0.16
CA GLU A 144 18.47 2.66 -1.36
C GLU A 144 18.08 3.43 -2.62
N THR A 145 19.02 3.65 -3.54
CA THR A 145 18.76 4.35 -4.80
C THR A 145 18.26 3.41 -5.88
N ALA A 146 18.55 2.11 -5.80
CA ALA A 146 18.06 1.10 -6.73
C ALA A 146 16.52 0.99 -6.77
N LEU A 147 15.82 1.55 -5.78
CA LEU A 147 14.36 1.67 -5.79
C LEU A 147 13.82 2.75 -6.74
N SER A 148 14.67 3.67 -7.21
CA SER A 148 14.29 4.63 -8.25
C SER A 148 14.51 4.04 -9.63
N GLN A 149 13.64 4.39 -10.59
CA GLN A 149 13.66 3.84 -11.94
C GLN A 149 15.02 3.98 -12.66
N ASN A 150 15.77 5.03 -12.35
CA ASN A 150 17.10 5.30 -12.93
C ASN A 150 18.23 5.21 -11.90
N GLU A 151 17.97 4.58 -10.75
CA GLU A 151 18.94 4.30 -9.69
C GLU A 151 19.65 5.53 -9.10
N SER A 152 19.08 6.73 -9.27
CA SER A 152 19.75 8.01 -8.92
C SER A 152 19.27 8.67 -7.63
N ILE A 153 18.05 8.36 -7.16
CA ILE A 153 17.42 9.05 -6.03
C ILE A 153 16.87 8.02 -5.03
N ALA A 154 17.17 8.21 -3.74
CA ALA A 154 16.57 7.47 -2.65
C ALA A 154 15.54 8.36 -1.93
N CYS A 155 14.70 7.80 -1.05
CA CYS A 155 13.82 8.60 -0.20
C CYS A 155 14.64 9.62 0.63
N ALA A 156 15.80 9.18 1.12
CA ALA A 156 16.72 10.02 1.89
C ALA A 156 17.31 11.20 1.12
N SER A 157 17.31 11.20 -0.22
CA SER A 157 17.83 12.31 -1.02
C SER A 157 17.05 13.60 -0.83
N CYS A 158 15.75 13.49 -0.51
CA CYS A 158 14.87 14.63 -0.22
C CYS A 158 14.46 14.68 1.25
N HIS A 159 14.47 13.54 1.96
CA HIS A 159 14.10 13.44 3.37
C HIS A 159 15.33 13.25 4.26
N GLU A 160 16.18 14.27 4.33
CA GLU A 160 17.45 14.20 5.06
C GLU A 160 17.26 14.19 6.59
N GLN A 161 17.89 13.25 7.29
CA GLN A 161 17.80 13.16 8.76
C GLN A 161 18.30 14.44 9.46
N SER A 162 19.34 15.09 8.92
CA SER A 162 19.97 16.29 9.50
C SER A 162 19.03 17.51 9.59
N THR A 163 18.00 17.53 8.77
CA THR A 163 17.03 18.63 8.62
C THR A 163 15.63 18.21 9.08
N GLY A 164 15.51 17.06 9.78
CA GLY A 164 14.24 16.56 10.28
C GLY A 164 13.43 15.77 9.24
N PHE A 165 14.12 15.04 8.36
CA PHE A 165 13.53 14.26 7.26
C PHE A 165 12.80 15.15 6.24
N SER A 166 13.41 16.28 5.90
CA SER A 166 12.88 17.23 4.91
C SER A 166 14.02 17.80 4.07
N ASP A 167 13.67 18.44 2.96
CA ASP A 167 14.64 19.06 2.08
C ASP A 167 14.93 20.50 2.55
N VAL A 168 16.11 21.01 2.20
CA VAL A 168 16.50 22.40 2.44
C VAL A 168 15.94 23.36 1.39
N VAL A 169 15.49 22.83 0.24
CA VAL A 169 14.81 23.59 -0.80
C VAL A 169 13.29 23.48 -0.67
N ALA A 170 12.56 24.43 -1.30
CA ALA A 170 11.10 24.48 -1.21
C ALA A 170 10.40 23.33 -1.95
N LEU A 171 10.99 22.86 -3.04
CA LEU A 171 10.51 21.74 -3.85
C LEU A 171 11.72 20.88 -4.20
N SER A 172 11.65 19.59 -3.91
CA SER A 172 12.71 18.64 -4.19
C SER A 172 12.74 18.24 -5.65
N GLU A 173 13.92 17.95 -6.18
CA GLU A 173 14.10 17.39 -7.52
C GLU A 173 13.98 15.86 -7.46
N GLY A 174 13.02 15.30 -8.18
CA GLY A 174 12.81 13.86 -8.30
C GLY A 174 13.76 13.19 -9.28
N PHE A 175 13.64 11.87 -9.42
CA PHE A 175 14.54 11.07 -10.26
C PHE A 175 14.55 11.47 -11.75
N ASP A 176 13.46 12.05 -12.25
CA ASP A 176 13.30 12.51 -13.63
C ASP A 176 13.50 14.05 -13.79
N GLY A 177 14.13 14.71 -12.81
CA GLY A 177 14.38 16.16 -12.82
C GLY A 177 13.15 17.04 -12.56
N GLY A 178 11.97 16.45 -12.40
CA GLY A 178 10.74 17.14 -12.01
C GLY A 178 10.77 17.57 -10.55
N HIS A 179 10.17 18.73 -10.24
CA HIS A 179 10.07 19.22 -8.86
C HIS A 179 8.80 18.69 -8.18
N THR A 180 8.92 18.14 -6.97
CA THR A 180 7.80 17.57 -6.21
C THR A 180 7.22 18.60 -5.23
N GLY A 181 5.89 18.82 -5.26
CA GLY A 181 5.18 19.77 -4.40
C GLY A 181 3.70 19.50 -4.28
#